data_AF-A0A0D0CZV0-F1
#
_entry.id   AF-A0A0D0CZV0-F1
#
_cell.length_a   1.000
_cell.length_b   1.000
_cell.length_c   1.000
_cell.angle_alpha   90.00
_cell.angle_beta   90.00
_cell.angle_gamma   90.00
#
_symmetry.space_group_name_H-M   'P 1'
#
loop_
_entity.id
_entity.type
_entity.pdbx_description
1 polymer ?
#
loop_
_entity_poly.entity_id
_entity_poly.type
_entity_poly.pdbx_seq_one_letter_code
_entity_poly.pdbx_strand_id
1 'polypeptide(L)'
;MRADTHGFRGVHEGHRLVLGPDGLPAQWDSSTPNDILLVRGPDDNVTERLLNLGVVTPCFGGFQIQIPDIQTLIGYREGMALGTSSTNYLPHSLEDFPGPAKDYPIGTHFDLRPYWAYTMARDLESWRRIPVCYRPLPRRHELVKHSDLILDCKLSKYPVISSKRYICYIYWYFEPPWTMKIGRTVNMKKRMWAWHLLCPNPLRVWLGAFVTAFGYGAETLTHWHIEKAAYDRPLKECLACRKMHREVFIDLQGLELMDKMILHTVRKVAQAFPSEL
;
A
#
# COMPACT_ATOMS: atom_id res chain seq x y z
N MET A 1 8.43 48.90 9.83
CA MET A 1 7.24 48.07 9.59
C MET A 1 7.67 46.62 9.58
N ARG A 2 7.37 45.90 10.67
CA ARG A 2 7.64 44.48 10.89
C ARG A 2 6.37 43.71 10.54
N ALA A 3 6.51 42.53 9.93
CA ALA A 3 5.44 41.54 9.83
C ALA A 3 5.89 40.31 10.63
N ASP A 4 5.10 39.99 11.65
CA ASP A 4 5.40 39.02 12.68
C ASP A 4 5.20 37.57 12.22
N THR A 5 6.16 36.74 12.58
CA THR A 5 6.12 35.27 12.52
C THR A 5 5.29 34.74 13.69
N HIS A 6 4.10 34.21 13.43
CA HIS A 6 3.34 33.48 14.45
C HIS A 6 3.93 32.08 14.65
N GLY A 7 4.65 31.93 15.76
CA GLY A 7 5.04 30.64 16.32
C GLY A 7 3.86 29.92 16.94
N PHE A 8 3.76 28.62 16.66
CA PHE A 8 2.85 27.72 17.37
C PHE A 8 3.43 27.43 18.77
N ARG A 9 2.93 28.14 19.79
CA ARG A 9 2.90 27.69 21.19
C ARG A 9 1.47 27.79 21.69
N GLY A 10 0.90 26.63 22.01
CA GLY A 10 -0.38 26.48 22.69
C GLY A 10 -0.42 25.06 23.26
N VAL A 11 -0.08 24.95 24.54
CA VAL A 11 -0.23 23.76 25.36
C VAL A 11 -1.72 23.57 25.59
N HIS A 12 -2.27 22.44 25.13
CA HIS A 12 -3.48 21.86 25.69
C HIS A 12 -3.18 20.39 25.99
N GLU A 13 -3.25 20.07 27.28
CA GLU A 13 -3.24 18.71 27.79
C GLU A 13 -4.43 17.95 27.20
N GLY A 14 -4.12 16.95 26.40
CA GLY A 14 -5.04 15.99 25.81
C GLY A 14 -4.18 14.81 25.37
N HIS A 15 -4.15 13.78 26.21
CA HIS A 15 -3.45 12.50 26.10
C HIS A 15 -2.75 12.23 24.75
N ARG A 16 -1.44 12.52 24.71
CA ARG A 16 -0.52 11.95 23.71
C ARG A 16 -0.15 10.54 24.16
N LEU A 17 -0.59 9.53 23.40
CA LEU A 17 -0.05 8.17 23.50
C LEU A 17 1.12 8.07 22.53
N VAL A 18 2.34 8.07 23.07
CA VAL A 18 3.56 7.66 22.37
C VAL A 18 4.25 6.66 23.29
N LEU A 19 4.31 5.41 22.86
CA LEU A 19 5.02 4.35 23.58
C LEU A 19 6.44 4.27 23.02
N GLY A 20 7.41 4.60 23.88
CA GLY A 20 8.83 4.28 23.73
C GLY A 20 9.27 3.22 24.76
N PRO A 21 10.57 3.08 25.06
CA PRO A 21 11.41 2.05 24.46
C PRO A 21 12.25 1.34 25.52
N ASP A 22 11.70 0.37 26.26
CA ASP A 22 12.48 -0.37 27.25
C ASP A 22 12.60 -1.85 26.87
N GLY A 23 13.83 -2.25 26.53
CA GLY A 23 14.17 -3.58 26.02
C GLY A 23 14.11 -4.70 27.06
N LEU A 24 13.34 -5.74 26.68
CA LEU A 24 13.40 -7.17 27.06
C LEU A 24 12.99 -7.57 28.50
N PRO A 25 12.61 -8.84 28.73
CA PRO A 25 11.87 -9.79 27.87
C PRO A 25 10.62 -10.32 28.61
N ALA A 26 9.43 -10.21 28.02
CA ALA A 26 8.23 -10.79 28.62
C ALA A 26 7.47 -11.62 27.58
N GLN A 27 7.21 -12.86 28.01
CA GLN A 27 6.37 -13.87 27.41
C GLN A 27 5.08 -13.29 26.84
N TRP A 28 4.63 -13.89 25.73
CA TRP A 28 3.31 -13.74 25.12
C TRP A 28 2.25 -13.16 26.08
N ASP A 29 2.02 -11.86 25.96
CA ASP A 29 0.74 -11.27 26.33
C ASP A 29 0.35 -10.30 25.21
N SER A 30 -0.84 -10.51 24.66
CA SER A 30 -1.33 -9.99 23.38
C SER A 30 -1.70 -8.49 23.43
N SER A 31 -0.82 -7.64 23.97
CA SER A 31 -1.15 -6.27 24.40
C SER A 31 -0.31 -5.16 23.74
N THR A 32 0.34 -5.41 22.60
CA THR A 32 0.94 -4.32 21.80
C THR A 32 -0.11 -3.67 20.90
N PRO A 33 -0.34 -2.34 20.98
CA PRO A 33 -1.26 -1.62 20.09
C PRO A 33 -0.99 -1.83 18.59
N ASN A 34 0.26 -2.13 18.24
CA ASN A 34 0.68 -2.42 16.88
C ASN A 34 0.12 -3.75 16.34
N ASP A 35 -0.14 -4.75 17.20
CA ASP A 35 -0.60 -6.08 16.80
C ASP A 35 -2.07 -6.09 16.36
N ILE A 36 -2.88 -5.21 16.94
CA ILE A 36 -4.31 -5.03 16.60
C ILE A 36 -4.46 -4.55 15.14
N LEU A 37 -3.43 -3.92 14.59
CA LEU A 37 -3.46 -3.32 13.27
C LEU A 37 -2.82 -4.21 12.20
N LEU A 38 -2.01 -5.21 12.58
CA LEU A 38 -1.39 -6.12 11.62
C LEU A 38 -2.45 -6.93 10.86
N VAL A 39 -2.21 -7.12 9.56
CA VAL A 39 -3.03 -7.96 8.68
C VAL A 39 -2.33 -9.30 8.53
N ARG A 40 -2.95 -10.38 9.02
CA ARG A 40 -2.38 -11.74 9.10
C ARG A 40 -2.89 -12.69 8.00
N GLY A 41 -3.58 -12.17 6.99
CA GLY A 41 -4.14 -12.96 5.89
C GLY A 41 -5.67 -13.03 5.87
N PRO A 42 -6.29 -14.01 5.19
CA PRO A 42 -7.74 -14.06 4.93
C PRO A 42 -8.55 -14.49 6.15
N ASP A 43 -7.93 -15.27 7.03
CA ASP A 43 -8.53 -15.74 8.27
C ASP A 43 -8.44 -14.66 9.36
N ASP A 44 -7.82 -13.52 9.05
CA ASP A 44 -7.69 -12.40 9.96
C ASP A 44 -8.96 -11.55 10.01
N ASN A 45 -9.46 -11.27 11.21
CA ASN A 45 -10.72 -10.52 11.41
C ASN A 45 -10.55 -9.00 11.28
N VAL A 46 -9.70 -8.52 10.35
CA VAL A 46 -9.40 -7.10 10.12
C VAL A 46 -10.69 -6.27 10.01
N THR A 47 -11.68 -6.76 9.27
CA THR A 47 -12.97 -6.06 9.11
C THR A 47 -13.72 -5.93 10.43
N GLU A 48 -13.73 -6.98 11.27
CA GLU A 48 -14.35 -6.94 12.60
C GLU A 48 -13.62 -5.96 13.51
N ARG A 49 -12.27 -5.94 13.48
CA ARG A 49 -11.48 -4.95 14.23
C ARG A 49 -11.78 -3.52 13.77
N LEU A 50 -11.86 -3.29 12.46
CA LEU A 50 -12.23 -1.98 11.90
C LEU A 50 -13.65 -1.55 12.30
N LEU A 51 -14.60 -2.50 12.38
CA LEU A 51 -15.96 -2.25 12.88
C LEU A 51 -15.94 -1.88 14.37
N ASN A 52 -15.21 -2.65 15.18
CA ASN A 52 -15.10 -2.43 16.63
C ASN A 52 -14.41 -1.09 16.97
N LEU A 53 -13.46 -0.66 16.14
CA LEU A 53 -12.80 0.65 16.25
C LEU A 53 -13.65 1.79 15.66
N GLY A 54 -14.81 1.50 15.08
CA GLY A 54 -15.66 2.48 14.42
C GLY A 54 -15.04 3.11 13.16
N VAL A 55 -13.97 2.53 12.62
CA VAL A 55 -13.26 3.00 11.42
C VAL A 55 -14.09 2.75 10.15
N VAL A 56 -15.03 1.81 10.22
CA VAL A 56 -15.90 1.43 9.11
C VAL A 56 -17.29 1.11 9.62
N THR A 57 -18.30 1.30 8.78
CA THR A 57 -19.70 0.93 9.05
C THR A 57 -20.25 0.09 7.91
N PRO A 58 -21.10 -0.90 8.18
CA PRO A 58 -21.78 -1.65 7.12
C PRO A 58 -22.60 -0.74 6.21
N CYS A 59 -22.56 -1.00 4.90
CA CYS A 59 -23.39 -0.34 3.90
C CYS A 59 -23.86 -1.36 2.84
N PHE A 60 -24.73 -0.95 1.91
CA PHE A 60 -25.19 -1.86 0.86
C PHE A 60 -23.99 -2.40 0.03
N GLY A 61 -23.80 -3.72 0.07
CA GLY A 61 -22.74 -4.41 -0.67
C GLY A 61 -21.33 -4.31 -0.08
N GLY A 62 -21.16 -3.72 1.11
CA GLY A 62 -19.87 -3.73 1.79
C GLY A 62 -19.77 -2.83 3.03
N PHE A 63 -18.68 -2.08 3.11
CA PHE A 63 -18.35 -1.22 4.24
C PHE A 63 -17.99 0.17 3.75
N GLN A 64 -18.49 1.18 4.43
CA GLN A 64 -18.12 2.57 4.25
C GLN A 64 -17.11 2.95 5.33
N ILE A 65 -16.03 3.61 4.94
CA ILE A 65 -15.07 4.14 5.91
C ILE A 65 -15.71 5.32 6.66
N GLN A 66 -15.67 5.24 8.00
CA GLN A 66 -16.05 6.27 8.93
C GLN A 66 -14.83 6.57 9.79
N ILE A 67 -14.24 7.76 9.70
CA ILE A 67 -13.11 8.09 10.57
C ILE A 67 -13.71 8.76 11.81
N PRO A 68 -13.81 8.06 12.96
CA PRO A 68 -14.47 8.61 14.15
C PRO A 68 -13.69 9.83 14.67
N ASP A 69 -12.37 9.75 14.61
CA ASP A 69 -11.44 10.81 14.94
C ASP A 69 -10.13 10.67 14.14
N ILE A 70 -9.41 11.78 14.01
CA ILE A 70 -8.18 11.86 13.24
C ILE A 70 -7.02 11.05 13.86
N GLN A 71 -7.01 10.87 15.19
CA GLN A 71 -5.93 10.16 15.88
C GLN A 71 -6.01 8.66 15.61
N THR A 72 -7.21 8.09 15.59
CA THR A 72 -7.45 6.69 15.21
C THR A 72 -6.93 6.40 13.80
N LEU A 73 -7.17 7.29 12.85
CA LEU A 73 -6.66 7.13 11.48
C LEU A 73 -5.13 7.27 11.40
N ILE A 74 -4.57 8.24 12.13
CA ILE A 74 -3.11 8.40 12.23
C ILE A 74 -2.49 7.12 12.78
N GLY A 75 -2.98 6.63 13.93
CA GLY A 75 -2.50 5.40 14.54
C GLY A 75 -2.65 4.20 13.62
N TYR A 76 -3.76 4.11 12.86
CA TYR A 76 -3.95 3.07 11.85
C TYR A 76 -2.83 3.11 10.78
N ARG A 77 -2.63 4.25 10.12
CA ARG A 77 -1.66 4.35 9.02
C ARG A 77 -0.22 4.23 9.52
N GLU A 78 0.08 4.83 10.66
CA GLU A 78 1.38 4.74 11.30
C GLU A 78 1.68 3.30 11.70
N GLY A 79 0.75 2.60 12.35
CA GLY A 79 0.91 1.19 12.72
C GLY A 79 1.10 0.28 11.51
N MET A 80 0.33 0.50 10.44
CA MET A 80 0.47 -0.27 9.20
C MET A 80 1.78 0.00 8.45
N ALA A 81 2.19 1.27 8.38
CA ALA A 81 3.41 1.66 7.70
C ALA A 81 4.66 1.26 8.50
N LEU A 82 4.68 1.51 9.81
CA LEU A 82 5.85 1.32 10.65
C LEU A 82 5.96 -0.09 11.22
N GLY A 83 4.83 -0.75 11.50
CA GLY A 83 4.79 -2.13 12.01
C GLY A 83 5.34 -3.17 11.04
N THR A 84 5.58 -2.78 9.78
CA THR A 84 6.19 -3.61 8.73
C THR A 84 7.59 -3.16 8.34
N SER A 85 8.16 -2.15 9.03
CA SER A 85 9.44 -1.53 8.70
C SER A 85 10.50 -1.70 9.79
N SER A 86 11.77 -1.73 9.38
CA SER A 86 12.89 -1.48 10.30
C SER A 86 12.90 0.01 10.66
N THR A 87 12.73 0.32 11.95
CA THR A 87 12.51 1.64 12.58
C THR A 87 13.55 2.75 12.32
N ASN A 88 14.51 2.55 11.43
CA ASN A 88 15.68 3.41 11.27
C ASN A 88 15.61 4.42 10.12
N TYR A 89 14.50 4.50 9.37
CA TYR A 89 14.38 5.46 8.27
C TYR A 89 13.18 6.37 8.47
N LEU A 90 13.44 7.61 8.89
CA LEU A 90 12.52 8.73 8.74
C LEU A 90 13.00 9.56 7.54
N PRO A 91 12.11 10.04 6.65
CA PRO A 91 12.54 10.89 5.55
C PRO A 91 13.12 12.19 6.12
N HIS A 92 14.16 12.71 5.48
CA HIS A 92 14.75 14.00 5.86
C HIS A 92 13.74 15.15 5.67
N SER A 93 12.86 15.06 4.67
CA SER A 93 11.73 15.96 4.49
C SER A 93 10.56 15.32 3.72
N LEU A 94 9.37 15.94 3.80
CA LEU A 94 8.21 15.57 2.98
C LEU A 94 8.40 15.91 1.50
N GLU A 95 9.35 16.81 1.18
CA GLU A 95 9.64 17.21 -0.19
C GLU A 95 10.40 16.13 -0.96
N ASP A 96 11.03 15.19 -0.24
CA ASP A 96 11.84 14.09 -0.77
C ASP A 96 11.01 12.93 -1.35
N PHE A 97 9.68 12.99 -1.32
CA PHE A 97 8.84 11.94 -1.90
C PHE A 97 9.18 11.76 -3.40
N PRO A 98 9.39 10.52 -3.90
CA PRO A 98 10.00 10.32 -5.21
C PRO A 98 9.28 11.03 -6.35
N GLY A 99 10.08 11.73 -7.16
CA GLY A 99 9.62 12.52 -8.30
C GLY A 99 9.48 11.69 -9.59
N PRO A 100 9.85 12.26 -10.75
CA PRO A 100 10.03 11.51 -12.00
C PRO A 100 11.02 10.34 -11.87
N ALA A 101 10.71 9.18 -12.46
CA ALA A 101 11.56 7.98 -12.37
C ALA A 101 12.92 8.15 -13.07
N LYS A 102 12.95 8.96 -14.13
CA LYS A 102 14.17 9.25 -14.90
C LYS A 102 15.26 9.98 -14.09
N ASP A 103 14.90 10.54 -12.94
CA ASP A 103 15.82 11.30 -12.08
C ASP A 103 16.60 10.37 -11.14
N TYR A 104 16.36 9.05 -11.21
CA TYR A 104 16.96 8.05 -10.34
C TYR A 104 17.58 6.90 -11.15
N PRO A 105 18.67 6.28 -10.66
CA PRO A 105 19.26 5.12 -11.30
C PRO A 105 18.26 3.94 -11.41
N ILE A 106 18.35 3.19 -12.51
CA ILE A 106 17.65 1.90 -12.64
C ILE A 106 18.13 0.96 -11.52
N GLY A 107 17.20 0.21 -10.93
CA GLY A 107 17.48 -0.66 -9.79
C GLY A 107 17.29 0.02 -8.43
N THR A 108 17.06 1.34 -8.40
CA THR A 108 16.79 2.06 -7.15
C THR A 108 15.47 1.58 -6.54
N HIS A 109 15.53 1.19 -5.27
CA HIS A 109 14.37 0.85 -4.45
C HIS A 109 14.09 2.01 -3.47
N PHE A 110 12.82 2.39 -3.38
CA PHE A 110 12.31 3.35 -2.41
C PHE A 110 11.41 2.64 -1.42
N ASP A 111 11.75 2.72 -0.14
CA ASP A 111 10.84 2.44 0.95
C ASP A 111 9.91 3.66 1.12
N LEU A 112 8.62 3.46 0.85
CA LEU A 112 7.62 4.54 0.89
C LEU A 112 6.90 4.63 2.25
N ARG A 113 7.08 3.64 3.13
CA ARG A 113 6.41 3.60 4.44
C ARG A 113 6.69 4.82 5.32
N PRO A 114 7.93 5.36 5.35
CA PRO A 114 8.24 6.56 6.13
C PRO A 114 7.49 7.82 5.67
N TYR A 115 6.89 7.80 4.48
CA TYR A 115 6.08 8.89 3.92
C TYR A 115 4.57 8.69 4.20
N TRP A 116 4.17 7.87 5.18
CA TRP A 116 2.77 7.63 5.50
C TRP A 116 2.01 8.94 5.82
N ALA A 117 2.64 9.87 6.55
CA ALA A 117 2.04 11.14 6.92
C ALA A 117 1.88 12.06 5.69
N TYR A 118 2.87 12.07 4.80
CA TYR A 118 2.81 12.81 3.53
C TYR A 118 1.62 12.37 2.68
N THR A 119 1.46 11.05 2.56
CA THR A 119 0.42 10.44 1.74
C THR A 119 -0.98 10.61 2.38
N MET A 120 -1.07 10.88 3.69
CA MET A 120 -2.34 10.99 4.41
C MET A 120 -3.02 12.36 4.29
N ALA A 121 -2.27 13.46 4.32
CA ALA A 121 -2.84 14.81 4.45
C ALA A 121 -3.89 15.14 3.37
N ARG A 122 -3.74 14.59 2.16
CA ARG A 122 -4.65 14.84 1.03
C ARG A 122 -5.78 13.83 0.93
N ASP A 123 -5.56 12.57 1.34
CA ASP A 123 -6.65 11.63 1.53
C ASP A 123 -7.65 12.20 2.56
N LEU A 124 -7.14 12.85 3.61
CA LEU A 124 -7.92 13.53 4.65
C LEU A 124 -8.76 14.71 4.17
N GLU A 125 -8.28 15.44 3.17
CA GLU A 125 -9.05 16.52 2.55
C GLU A 125 -10.16 15.94 1.64
N SER A 126 -9.86 14.83 0.97
CA SER A 126 -10.69 14.28 -0.11
C SER A 126 -11.78 13.32 0.40
N TRP A 127 -11.51 12.53 1.45
CA TRP A 127 -12.48 11.52 1.95
C TRP A 127 -13.78 12.13 2.43
N ARG A 128 -13.75 13.35 3.01
CA ARG A 128 -14.96 14.02 3.49
C ARG A 128 -15.96 14.32 2.37
N ARG A 129 -15.48 14.35 1.12
CA ARG A 129 -16.28 14.70 -0.06
C ARG A 129 -16.76 13.46 -0.83
N ILE A 130 -16.07 12.33 -0.69
CA ILE A 130 -16.32 11.13 -1.48
C ILE A 130 -16.42 9.95 -0.51
N PRO A 131 -17.62 9.38 -0.30
CA PRO A 131 -17.77 8.16 0.48
C PRO A 131 -16.86 7.06 -0.08
N VAL A 132 -15.95 6.58 0.76
CA VAL A 132 -15.05 5.50 0.39
C VAL A 132 -15.66 4.20 0.87
N CYS A 133 -16.12 3.39 -0.08
CA CYS A 133 -16.68 2.08 0.21
C CYS A 133 -15.77 0.97 -0.34
N TYR A 134 -15.56 -0.06 0.46
CA TYR A 134 -14.91 -1.30 0.02
C TYR A 134 -15.86 -2.48 0.23
N ARG A 135 -15.69 -3.50 -0.61
CA ARG A 135 -16.45 -4.75 -0.46
C ARG A 135 -15.76 -5.67 0.54
N PRO A 136 -16.51 -6.52 1.27
CA PRO A 136 -15.95 -7.60 2.05
C PRO A 136 -14.98 -8.46 1.23
N LEU A 137 -14.15 -9.24 1.94
CA LEU A 137 -13.44 -10.32 1.29
C LEU A 137 -14.47 -11.23 0.61
N PRO A 138 -14.24 -11.61 -0.65
CA PRO A 138 -15.00 -12.73 -1.21
C PRO A 138 -14.80 -13.96 -0.31
N ARG A 139 -15.82 -14.81 -0.20
CA ARG A 139 -15.68 -16.07 0.52
C ARG A 139 -14.60 -16.92 -0.15
N ARG A 140 -13.93 -17.80 0.59
CA ARG A 140 -12.81 -18.61 0.05
C ARG A 140 -13.14 -19.35 -1.27
N HIS A 141 -14.39 -19.81 -1.45
CA HIS A 141 -14.83 -20.48 -2.68
C HIS A 141 -15.09 -19.53 -3.85
N GLU A 142 -15.22 -18.22 -3.61
CA GLU A 142 -15.33 -17.16 -4.62
C GLU A 142 -13.94 -16.66 -5.07
N LEU A 143 -12.88 -17.06 -4.37
CA LEU A 143 -11.51 -16.72 -4.73
C LEU A 143 -11.01 -17.65 -5.83
N VAL A 144 -10.58 -17.06 -6.94
CA VAL A 144 -10.00 -17.81 -8.05
C VAL A 144 -8.50 -17.79 -7.90
N LYS A 145 -7.90 -18.98 -7.75
CA LYS A 145 -6.46 -19.15 -7.94
C LYS A 145 -6.25 -19.73 -9.33
N HIS A 146 -5.46 -19.07 -10.16
CA HIS A 146 -5.03 -19.66 -11.41
C HIS A 146 -4.16 -20.89 -11.11
N SER A 147 -4.32 -21.97 -11.87
CA SER A 147 -3.47 -23.14 -11.69
C SER A 147 -2.02 -22.77 -12.01
N ASP A 148 -1.09 -23.35 -11.25
CA ASP A 148 0.35 -23.11 -11.44
C ASP A 148 0.77 -23.42 -12.89
N LEU A 149 0.19 -24.46 -13.49
CA LEU A 149 0.39 -24.82 -14.89
C LEU A 149 0.04 -23.69 -15.87
N ILE A 150 -1.09 -23.00 -15.67
CA ILE A 150 -1.49 -21.87 -16.52
C ILE A 150 -0.50 -20.72 -16.35
N LEU A 151 -0.08 -20.43 -15.12
CA LEU A 151 0.86 -19.35 -14.83
C LEU A 151 2.26 -19.66 -15.38
N ASP A 152 2.72 -20.91 -15.28
CA ASP A 152 3.97 -21.38 -15.89
C ASP A 152 3.93 -21.30 -17.41
N CYS A 153 2.79 -21.63 -18.02
CA CYS A 153 2.58 -21.45 -19.46
C CYS A 153 2.61 -19.96 -19.86
N LYS A 154 2.03 -19.05 -19.06
CA LYS A 154 2.10 -17.61 -19.31
C LYS A 154 3.55 -17.10 -19.20
N LEU A 155 4.25 -17.48 -18.14
CA LEU A 155 5.63 -17.06 -17.86
C LEU A 155 6.62 -17.57 -18.92
N SER A 156 6.51 -18.84 -19.33
CA SER A 156 7.37 -19.43 -20.36
C SER A 156 7.15 -18.84 -21.75
N LYS A 157 5.95 -18.32 -22.02
CA LYS A 157 5.59 -17.71 -23.31
C LYS A 157 5.78 -16.20 -23.34
N TYR A 158 6.11 -15.54 -22.23
CA TYR A 158 6.28 -14.09 -22.22
C TYR A 158 7.55 -13.74 -22.98
N PRO A 159 7.46 -13.08 -24.15
CA PRO A 159 8.65 -12.60 -24.79
C PRO A 159 9.23 -11.50 -23.90
N VAL A 160 10.41 -11.74 -23.32
CA VAL A 160 11.27 -10.69 -22.74
C VAL A 160 11.72 -9.69 -23.82
N ILE A 161 11.31 -9.93 -25.07
CA ILE A 161 11.71 -9.25 -26.29
C ILE A 161 10.59 -8.26 -26.68
N SER A 162 10.94 -6.96 -26.73
CA SER A 162 10.20 -5.83 -27.36
C SER A 162 9.47 -4.80 -26.49
N SER A 163 9.50 -4.86 -25.15
CA SER A 163 9.00 -3.70 -24.40
C SER A 163 9.92 -2.51 -24.66
N LYS A 164 9.44 -1.48 -25.38
CA LYS A 164 10.16 -0.21 -25.55
C LYS A 164 10.74 0.21 -24.20
N ARG A 165 12.02 0.57 -24.16
CA ARG A 165 12.63 1.04 -22.91
C ARG A 165 11.94 2.32 -22.47
N TYR A 166 11.45 2.32 -21.24
CA TYR A 166 10.95 3.51 -20.59
C TYR A 166 11.18 3.38 -19.10
N ILE A 167 11.84 4.40 -18.54
CA ILE A 167 12.16 4.43 -17.12
C ILE A 167 10.88 4.75 -16.36
N CYS A 168 10.49 3.85 -15.46
CA CYS A 168 9.34 4.03 -14.61
C CYS A 168 9.56 3.35 -13.25
N TYR A 169 8.66 3.65 -12.32
CA TYR A 169 8.48 2.88 -11.10
C TYR A 169 7.56 1.70 -11.37
N ILE A 170 7.89 0.54 -10.82
CA ILE A 170 6.91 -0.42 -10.34
C ILE A 170 6.66 -0.07 -8.88
N TYR A 171 5.43 0.25 -8.51
CA TYR A 171 5.05 0.64 -7.16
C TYR A 171 4.01 -0.31 -6.62
N TRP A 172 3.90 -0.37 -5.29
CA TRP A 172 2.82 -1.10 -4.65
C TRP A 172 2.39 -0.43 -3.35
N TYR A 173 1.12 -0.67 -3.01
CA TYR A 173 0.49 -0.14 -1.82
C TYR A 173 -0.55 -1.12 -1.30
N PHE A 174 -0.83 -1.01 -0.02
CA PHE A 174 -1.90 -1.74 0.65
C PHE A 174 -3.14 -0.86 0.82
N GLU A 175 -4.30 -1.44 0.58
CA GLU A 175 -5.61 -0.91 0.95
C GLU A 175 -6.31 -1.96 1.82
N PRO A 176 -6.94 -1.56 2.93
CA PRO A 176 -7.67 -2.51 3.74
C PRO A 176 -8.95 -2.96 3.05
N PRO A 177 -9.52 -4.09 3.47
CA PRO A 177 -9.02 -4.96 4.53
C PRO A 177 -7.90 -5.94 4.12
N TRP A 178 -7.70 -6.24 2.83
CA TRP A 178 -6.70 -7.25 2.40
C TRP A 178 -6.14 -7.01 1.00
N THR A 179 -6.16 -5.77 0.50
CA THR A 179 -5.96 -5.52 -0.93
C THR A 179 -4.60 -4.91 -1.20
N MET A 180 -3.70 -5.72 -1.74
CA MET A 180 -2.42 -5.26 -2.26
C MET A 180 -2.59 -4.87 -3.72
N LYS A 181 -2.14 -3.67 -4.08
CA LYS A 181 -2.13 -3.19 -5.45
C LYS A 181 -0.71 -2.98 -5.92
N ILE A 182 -0.44 -3.43 -7.13
CA ILE A 182 0.83 -3.21 -7.83
C ILE A 182 0.49 -2.47 -9.11
N GLY A 183 1.24 -1.41 -9.39
CA GLY A 183 1.10 -0.69 -10.63
C GLY A 183 2.41 -0.08 -11.09
N ARG A 184 2.34 0.67 -12.18
CA ARG A 184 3.49 1.43 -12.69
C ARG A 184 3.20 2.91 -12.88
N THR A 185 4.26 3.72 -12.85
CA THR A 185 4.19 5.16 -13.17
C THR A 185 5.56 5.72 -13.53
N VAL A 186 5.60 6.73 -14.40
CA VAL A 186 6.83 7.49 -14.68
C VAL A 186 7.10 8.60 -13.64
N ASN A 187 6.15 8.88 -12.75
CA ASN A 187 6.27 9.91 -11.72
C ASN A 187 5.45 9.51 -10.48
N MET A 188 6.13 9.29 -9.35
CA MET A 188 5.50 8.74 -8.16
C MET A 188 4.64 9.77 -7.45
N LYS A 189 5.15 10.99 -7.24
CA LYS A 189 4.39 12.13 -6.68
C LYS A 189 3.07 12.40 -7.43
N LYS A 190 3.10 12.46 -8.77
CA LYS A 190 1.90 12.65 -9.61
C LYS A 190 0.95 11.46 -9.52
N ARG A 191 1.47 10.23 -9.46
CA ARG A 191 0.63 9.02 -9.37
C ARG A 191 -0.10 8.95 -8.05
N MET A 192 0.60 9.17 -6.94
CA MET A 192 0.02 9.27 -5.62
C MET A 192 -1.07 10.34 -5.58
N TRP A 193 -0.78 11.53 -6.10
CA TRP A 193 -1.73 12.63 -6.20
C TRP A 193 -3.01 12.24 -6.97
N ALA A 194 -2.84 11.58 -8.13
CA ALA A 194 -3.97 11.12 -8.93
C ALA A 194 -4.84 10.11 -8.17
N TRP A 195 -4.25 9.23 -7.36
CA TRP A 195 -5.01 8.29 -6.54
C TRP A 195 -5.82 8.99 -5.44
N HIS A 196 -5.24 9.98 -4.74
CA HIS A 196 -5.97 10.73 -3.72
C HIS A 196 -7.17 11.48 -4.29
N LEU A 197 -7.05 12.03 -5.50
CA LEU A 197 -8.13 12.76 -6.15
C LEU A 197 -9.20 11.86 -6.77
N LEU A 198 -8.78 10.80 -7.48
CA LEU A 198 -9.69 10.01 -8.29
C LEU A 198 -10.33 8.87 -7.51
N CYS A 199 -9.59 8.29 -6.56
CA CYS A 199 -10.04 7.14 -5.77
C CYS A 199 -9.52 7.30 -4.34
N PRO A 200 -10.05 8.27 -3.56
CA PRO A 200 -9.59 8.48 -2.20
C PRO A 200 -9.76 7.21 -1.38
N ASN A 201 -8.76 6.87 -0.60
CA ASN A 201 -8.86 5.83 0.41
C ASN A 201 -7.96 6.23 1.58
N PRO A 202 -8.52 6.78 2.67
CA PRO A 202 -7.72 7.29 3.78
C PRO A 202 -6.94 6.20 4.50
N LEU A 203 -7.31 4.93 4.34
CA LEU A 203 -6.59 3.82 4.94
C LEU A 203 -5.49 3.24 4.03
N ARG A 204 -5.27 3.81 2.83
CA ARG A 204 -4.22 3.36 1.91
C ARG A 204 -2.84 3.63 2.51
N VAL A 205 -1.95 2.65 2.39
CA VAL A 205 -0.54 2.78 2.80
C VAL A 205 0.36 2.41 1.63
N TRP A 206 1.18 3.37 1.19
CA TRP A 206 2.19 3.16 0.15
C TRP A 206 3.40 2.47 0.76
N LEU A 207 3.84 1.37 0.15
CA LEU A 207 4.84 0.49 0.76
C LEU A 207 6.19 0.64 0.07
N GLY A 208 6.21 0.51 -1.26
CA GLY A 208 7.47 0.59 -1.98
C GLY A 208 7.32 0.98 -3.44
N ALA A 209 8.45 1.39 -4.01
CA ALA A 209 8.61 1.63 -5.44
C ALA A 209 10.01 1.19 -5.90
N PHE A 210 10.11 0.74 -7.14
CA PHE A 210 11.35 0.24 -7.73
C PHE A 210 11.52 0.77 -9.15
N VAL A 211 12.67 1.35 -9.44
CA VAL A 211 12.97 1.95 -10.76
C VAL A 211 13.41 0.87 -11.74
N THR A 212 12.72 0.77 -12.87
CA THR A 212 13.02 -0.16 -13.96
C THR A 212 12.99 0.55 -15.32
N ALA A 213 13.75 0.05 -16.29
CA ALA A 213 13.67 0.47 -17.68
C ALA A 213 12.60 -0.27 -18.50
N PHE A 214 11.92 -1.26 -17.90
CA PHE A 214 11.03 -2.19 -18.59
C PHE A 214 9.66 -2.24 -17.95
N GLY A 215 9.04 -1.10 -17.69
CA GLY A 215 7.84 -1.01 -16.85
C GLY A 215 6.69 -1.94 -17.22
N TYR A 216 6.43 -2.17 -18.51
CA TYR A 216 5.30 -3.01 -18.94
C TYR A 216 5.58 -4.48 -18.66
N GLY A 217 6.77 -4.96 -19.05
CA GLY A 217 7.20 -6.32 -18.78
C GLY A 217 7.37 -6.57 -17.29
N ALA A 218 7.97 -5.62 -16.59
CA ALA A 218 8.20 -5.72 -15.17
C ALA A 218 6.90 -5.77 -14.36
N GLU A 219 5.93 -4.90 -14.65
CA GLU A 219 4.60 -4.93 -14.02
C GLU A 219 3.89 -6.26 -14.30
N THR A 220 3.79 -6.65 -15.58
CA THR A 220 3.08 -7.87 -16.01
C THR A 220 3.65 -9.13 -15.36
N LEU A 221 4.97 -9.31 -15.42
CA LEU A 221 5.64 -10.48 -14.85
C LEU A 221 5.53 -10.48 -13.32
N THR A 222 5.63 -9.30 -12.69
CA THR A 222 5.42 -9.17 -11.25
C THR A 222 4.01 -9.60 -10.86
N HIS A 223 2.98 -9.16 -11.59
CA HIS A 223 1.61 -9.60 -11.35
C HIS A 223 1.47 -11.12 -11.46
N TRP A 224 1.96 -11.74 -12.53
CA TRP A 224 1.84 -13.19 -12.71
C TRP A 224 2.60 -14.01 -11.66
N HIS A 225 3.76 -13.53 -11.21
CA HIS A 225 4.48 -14.17 -10.11
C HIS A 225 3.70 -14.10 -8.80
N ILE A 226 2.98 -13.01 -8.57
CA ILE A 226 2.20 -12.82 -7.35
C ILE A 226 0.85 -13.54 -7.42
N GLU A 227 0.26 -13.68 -8.61
CA GLU A 227 -0.91 -14.56 -8.85
C GLU A 227 -0.65 -16.01 -8.43
N LYS A 228 0.62 -16.48 -8.38
CA LYS A 228 0.94 -17.81 -7.85
C LYS A 228 0.79 -17.91 -6.34
N ALA A 229 1.07 -16.81 -5.65
CA ALA A 229 1.14 -16.73 -4.19
C ALA A 229 -0.10 -16.06 -3.56
N ALA A 230 -0.99 -15.51 -4.37
CA ALA A 230 -2.17 -14.75 -3.96
C ALA A 230 -3.39 -15.13 -4.79
N TYR A 231 -4.59 -14.73 -4.33
CA TYR A 231 -5.79 -14.82 -5.16
C TYR A 231 -5.99 -13.53 -5.94
N ASP A 232 -6.37 -13.67 -7.20
CA ASP A 232 -6.82 -12.52 -7.98
C ASP A 232 -8.23 -12.14 -7.52
N ARG A 233 -8.44 -10.85 -7.27
CA ARG A 233 -9.77 -10.35 -6.99
C ARG A 233 -10.52 -10.24 -8.32
N PRO A 234 -11.78 -10.73 -8.41
CA PRO A 234 -12.59 -10.52 -9.60
C PRO A 234 -12.63 -9.04 -9.99
N LEU A 235 -12.48 -8.76 -11.29
CA LEU A 235 -12.56 -7.42 -11.83
C LEU A 235 -13.90 -6.79 -11.44
N LYS A 236 -13.85 -5.81 -10.54
CA LYS A 236 -15.03 -5.13 -10.01
C LYS A 236 -14.88 -3.63 -10.16
N GLU A 237 -16.03 -2.99 -10.37
CA GLU A 237 -16.12 -1.54 -10.36
C GLU A 237 -15.82 -1.02 -8.95
N CYS A 238 -14.90 -0.06 -8.86
CA CYS A 238 -14.62 0.67 -7.64
C CYS A 238 -15.79 1.59 -7.31
N LEU A 239 -16.31 1.50 -6.09
CA LEU A 239 -17.45 2.30 -5.65
C LEU A 239 -17.10 3.80 -5.51
N ALA A 240 -15.83 4.12 -5.24
CA ALA A 240 -15.36 5.49 -5.12
C ALA A 240 -15.16 6.16 -6.50
N CYS A 241 -14.44 5.51 -7.42
CA CYS A 241 -14.03 6.14 -8.68
C CYS A 241 -14.77 5.64 -9.93
N ARG A 242 -15.68 4.67 -9.79
CA ARG A 242 -16.47 4.06 -10.89
C ARG A 242 -15.64 3.45 -12.03
N LYS A 243 -14.38 3.11 -11.75
CA LYS A 243 -13.49 2.44 -12.71
C LYS A 243 -13.33 0.98 -12.33
N MET A 244 -13.10 0.15 -13.33
CA MET A 244 -12.76 -1.26 -13.13
C MET A 244 -11.32 -1.34 -12.63
N HIS A 245 -11.11 -1.78 -11.39
CA HIS A 245 -9.77 -1.98 -10.85
C HIS A 245 -9.37 -3.44 -11.07
N ARG A 246 -8.35 -3.66 -11.90
CA ARG A 246 -7.56 -4.90 -11.94
C ARG A 246 -6.44 -4.83 -10.89
N GLU A 247 -5.78 -5.96 -10.64
CA GLU A 247 -4.50 -6.05 -9.92
C GLU A 247 -4.64 -5.75 -8.42
N VAL A 248 -5.64 -6.41 -7.82
CA VAL A 248 -5.84 -6.37 -6.38
C VAL A 248 -5.61 -7.78 -5.86
N PHE A 249 -4.43 -8.01 -5.32
CA PHE A 249 -4.06 -9.28 -4.71
C PHE A 249 -4.61 -9.32 -3.30
N ILE A 250 -5.25 -10.44 -2.97
CA ILE A 250 -5.64 -10.71 -1.59
C ILE A 250 -4.40 -11.24 -0.87
N ASP A 251 -3.99 -10.52 0.15
CA ASP A 251 -2.89 -10.94 1.00
C ASP A 251 -3.25 -12.21 1.78
N LEU A 252 -2.49 -13.28 1.54
CA LEU A 252 -2.67 -14.59 2.16
C LEU A 252 -1.73 -14.87 3.32
N GLN A 253 -0.64 -14.12 3.38
CA GLN A 253 0.55 -14.46 4.13
C GLN A 253 0.93 -13.37 5.14
N GLY A 254 0.20 -12.25 5.10
CA GLY A 254 0.42 -11.07 5.91
C GLY A 254 1.24 -10.02 5.18
N LEU A 255 1.01 -8.77 5.57
CA LEU A 255 1.42 -7.60 4.79
C LEU A 255 2.93 -7.57 4.55
N GLU A 256 3.69 -7.88 5.59
CA GLU A 256 5.16 -7.89 5.56
C GLU A 256 5.72 -8.94 4.59
N LEU A 257 5.14 -10.15 4.59
CA LEU A 257 5.61 -11.23 3.74
C LEU A 257 5.25 -10.96 2.27
N MET A 258 4.06 -10.42 2.02
CA MET A 258 3.65 -9.96 0.69
C MET A 258 4.55 -8.82 0.19
N ASP A 259 4.87 -7.83 1.02
CA ASP A 259 5.79 -6.71 0.68
C ASP A 259 7.18 -7.23 0.26
N LYS A 260 7.78 -8.11 1.07
CA LYS A 260 9.07 -8.75 0.77
C LYS A 260 9.03 -9.56 -0.52
N MET A 261 7.94 -10.31 -0.73
CA MET A 261 7.75 -11.11 -1.93
C MET A 261 7.63 -10.25 -3.18
N ILE A 262 6.90 -9.13 -3.11
CA ILE A 262 6.80 -8.15 -4.22
C ILE A 262 8.17 -7.61 -4.54
N LEU A 263 8.89 -7.09 -3.54
CA LEU A 263 10.21 -6.52 -3.76
C LEU A 263 11.19 -7.53 -4.37
N HIS A 264 11.21 -8.76 -3.84
CA HIS A 264 12.04 -9.84 -4.39
C HIS A 264 11.67 -10.14 -5.84
N THR A 265 10.38 -10.25 -6.14
CA THR A 265 9.87 -10.54 -7.49
C THR A 265 10.25 -9.44 -8.46
N VAL A 266 10.03 -8.16 -8.10
CA VAL A 266 10.35 -7.02 -8.96
C VAL A 266 11.85 -6.97 -9.25
N ARG A 267 12.71 -7.23 -8.25
CA ARG A 267 14.16 -7.30 -8.45
C ARG A 267 14.56 -8.41 -9.40
N LYS A 268 14.04 -9.62 -9.20
CA LYS A 268 14.31 -10.78 -10.06
C LYS A 268 13.88 -10.51 -11.50
N VAL A 269 12.68 -9.96 -11.67
CA VAL A 269 12.14 -9.60 -12.97
C VAL A 269 12.99 -8.52 -13.64
N ALA A 270 13.41 -7.49 -12.90
CA ALA A 270 14.28 -6.44 -13.44
C ALA A 270 15.65 -6.97 -13.88
N GLN A 271 16.24 -7.92 -13.15
CA GLN A 271 17.50 -8.59 -13.51
C GLN A 271 17.39 -9.47 -14.75
N ALA A 272 16.18 -9.97 -15.07
CA ALA A 272 15.96 -10.80 -16.25
C ALA A 272 15.94 -9.99 -17.57
N PHE A 273 15.85 -8.66 -17.50
CA PHE A 273 15.98 -7.83 -18.69
C PHE A 273 17.44 -7.40 -18.89
N PRO A 274 18.04 -7.63 -20.08
CA PRO A 274 19.42 -7.27 -20.33
C PRO A 274 19.64 -5.76 -20.21
N SER A 275 20.66 -5.38 -19.44
CA SER A 275 21.14 -4.00 -19.27
C SER A 275 21.77 -3.43 -20.55
N GLU A 276 22.20 -4.29 -21.45
CA GLU A 276 22.93 -3.95 -22.68
C GLU A 276 22.06 -4.27 -23.90
N LEU A 277 21.53 -3.22 -24.52
CA LEU A 277 20.90 -3.16 -25.85
C LEU A 277 20.73 -1.69 -26.23
#